data_AF-A0A536P1U1-F1
#
_entry.id   AF-A0A536P1U1-F1
#
_cell.length_a   1.000
_cell.length_b   1.000
_cell.length_c   1.000
_cell.angle_alpha   90.00
_cell.angle_beta   90.00
_cell.angle_gamma   90.00
#
_symmetry.space_group_name_H-M   'P 1'
#
loop_
_entity.id
_entity.type
_entity.pdbx_description
1 polymer ?
#
loop_
_entity_poly.entity_id
_entity_poly.type
_entity_poly.pdbx_seq_one_letter_code
_entity_poly.pdbx_strand_id
1 'polypeptide(L)'
;MPGRSTILVSNRGPHDPREDGTFRRGAGGVVTALLTLAEATGADWVACARTDAERRLAERAGQGLKVRLTSGTGRLHYATPTREQYDMYYGVIANPVLWFIQHYLWDLGNEPVIDDRVHQAWTDGYVQVNLQMAEKVIELANAATEPALVLVHDYQLYLVPRLVREAVPNALIQHFIHVPWPTPQYWKVLPKHMRDPILEGVLGCDIVGFQSSLDVRNFLLTCEENLGLQVDEHERAVVSGGRIVYARHYPISVDVGSTTRLASSRGVKRQEEDIATWRPPYLIARIDRTDPSKNIVRGFIAYEKLLRYHPELRGKVQF
;
A
#
# COMPACT_ATOMS: atom_id res chain seq x y z
N MET A 1 -3.72 -21.96 5.16
CA MET A 1 -2.64 -22.97 5.00
C MET A 1 -2.37 -23.55 6.38
N PRO A 2 -2.63 -24.84 6.64
CA PRO A 2 -2.35 -25.42 7.95
C PRO A 2 -0.83 -25.38 8.22
N GLY A 3 -0.41 -25.06 9.45
CA GLY A 3 0.99 -25.18 9.89
C GLY A 3 1.91 -23.98 9.62
N ARG A 4 1.37 -22.74 9.55
CA ARG A 4 2.20 -21.51 9.52
C ARG A 4 1.59 -20.39 10.35
N SER A 5 2.42 -19.65 11.07
CA SER A 5 2.03 -18.42 11.75
C SER A 5 2.06 -17.26 10.76
N THR A 6 0.89 -16.69 10.46
CA THR A 6 0.77 -15.63 9.46
C THR A 6 0.90 -14.26 10.11
N ILE A 7 1.77 -13.41 9.56
CA ILE A 7 2.00 -12.04 9.99
C ILE A 7 1.70 -11.12 8.80
N LEU A 8 0.66 -10.31 8.92
CA LEU A 8 0.28 -9.30 7.94
C LEU A 8 0.92 -7.97 8.29
N VAL A 9 1.61 -7.34 7.36
CA VAL A 9 2.38 -6.11 7.60
C VAL A 9 1.93 -5.02 6.65
N SER A 10 1.45 -3.90 7.18
CA SER A 10 1.05 -2.74 6.37
C SER A 10 1.30 -1.42 7.08
N ASN A 11 1.46 -0.33 6.35
CA ASN A 11 1.70 0.98 6.95
C ASN A 11 0.59 1.42 7.93
N ARG A 12 -0.66 0.99 7.69
CA ARG A 12 -1.83 1.30 8.53
C ARG A 12 -2.44 0.03 9.11
N GLY A 13 -2.95 0.13 10.33
CA GLY A 13 -3.77 -0.92 10.93
C GLY A 13 -5.18 -0.97 10.31
N PRO A 14 -5.99 -1.97 10.70
CA PRO A 14 -7.33 -2.18 10.16
C PRO A 14 -8.34 -1.06 10.52
N HIS A 15 -8.10 -0.34 11.62
CA HIS A 15 -8.98 0.70 12.13
C HIS A 15 -8.19 1.87 12.70
N ASP A 16 -8.73 3.08 12.57
CA ASP A 16 -8.23 4.28 13.24
C ASP A 16 -8.77 4.29 14.69
N PRO A 17 -7.91 4.35 15.73
CA PRO A 17 -8.39 4.54 17.09
C PRO A 17 -8.98 5.94 17.27
N ARG A 18 -10.02 6.04 18.08
CA ARG A 18 -10.62 7.29 18.57
C ARG A 18 -10.11 7.60 19.98
N GLU A 19 -10.22 8.86 20.38
CA GLU A 19 -9.80 9.31 21.72
C GLU A 19 -10.57 8.62 22.85
N ASP A 20 -11.81 8.19 22.61
CA ASP A 20 -12.66 7.44 23.54
C ASP A 20 -12.28 5.94 23.67
N GLY A 21 -11.22 5.49 22.98
CA GLY A 21 -10.78 4.10 22.96
C GLY A 21 -11.56 3.19 22.01
N THR A 22 -12.54 3.72 21.26
CA THR A 22 -13.23 2.99 20.20
C THR A 22 -12.46 3.05 18.88
N PHE A 23 -12.86 2.25 17.90
CA PHE A 23 -12.20 2.15 16.60
C PHE A 23 -13.14 2.61 15.49
N ARG A 24 -12.66 3.47 14.60
CA ARG A 24 -13.32 3.80 13.33
C ARG A 24 -12.71 2.95 12.22
N ARG A 25 -13.56 2.33 11.39
CA ARG A 25 -13.10 1.59 10.21
C ARG A 25 -12.20 2.47 9.36
N GLY A 26 -10.99 1.97 9.07
CA GLY A 26 -10.04 2.68 8.21
C GLY A 26 -10.64 2.89 6.81
N ALA A 27 -10.44 4.08 6.25
CA ALA A 27 -10.88 4.38 4.89
C ALA A 27 -9.83 3.90 3.88
N GLY A 28 -10.25 3.12 2.87
CA GLY A 28 -9.41 2.70 1.75
C GLY A 28 -9.71 1.29 1.24
N GLY A 29 -9.65 1.10 -0.08
CA GLY A 29 -9.92 -0.20 -0.72
C GLY A 29 -8.95 -1.31 -0.27
N VAL A 30 -7.67 -0.97 -0.08
CA VAL A 30 -6.64 -1.91 0.37
C VAL A 30 -6.94 -2.49 1.75
N VAL A 31 -7.25 -1.65 2.74
CA VAL A 31 -7.57 -2.11 4.11
C VAL A 31 -8.75 -3.08 4.12
N THR A 32 -9.75 -2.86 3.25
CA THR A 32 -10.91 -3.76 3.16
C THR A 32 -10.52 -5.15 2.65
N ALA A 33 -9.67 -5.24 1.62
CA ALA A 33 -9.19 -6.53 1.12
C ALA A 33 -8.28 -7.24 2.15
N LEU A 34 -7.41 -6.48 2.83
CA LEU A 34 -6.51 -7.01 3.84
C LEU A 34 -7.23 -7.55 5.08
N LEU A 35 -8.36 -6.97 5.47
CA LEU A 35 -9.21 -7.49 6.55
C LEU A 35 -9.72 -8.90 6.26
N THR A 36 -10.17 -9.17 5.03
CA THR A 36 -10.62 -10.51 4.62
C THR A 36 -9.47 -11.51 4.63
N LEU A 37 -8.27 -11.09 4.22
CA LEU A 37 -7.07 -11.92 4.26
C LEU A 37 -6.68 -12.26 5.70
N ALA A 38 -6.59 -11.26 6.58
CA ALA A 38 -6.25 -11.44 7.99
C ALA A 38 -7.23 -12.41 8.69
N GLU A 39 -8.52 -12.33 8.36
CA GLU A 39 -9.53 -13.23 8.88
C GLU A 39 -9.41 -14.66 8.36
N ALA A 40 -9.15 -14.83 7.05
CA ALA A 40 -8.99 -16.15 6.44
C ALA A 40 -7.73 -16.89 6.93
N THR A 41 -6.70 -16.15 7.34
CA THR A 41 -5.42 -16.73 7.80
C THR A 41 -5.24 -16.70 9.31
N GLY A 42 -6.10 -16.00 10.06
CA GLY A 42 -5.89 -15.74 11.49
C GLY A 42 -4.62 -14.94 11.77
N ALA A 43 -4.25 -14.02 10.88
CA ALA A 43 -2.97 -13.33 10.96
C ALA A 43 -2.86 -12.35 12.13
N ASP A 44 -1.69 -12.31 12.76
CA ASP A 44 -1.28 -11.15 13.55
C ASP A 44 -1.00 -9.98 12.59
N TRP A 45 -1.44 -8.79 12.95
CA TRP A 45 -1.28 -7.60 12.12
C TRP A 45 -0.19 -6.69 12.70
N VAL A 46 0.84 -6.37 11.92
CA VAL A 46 1.85 -5.36 12.25
C VAL A 46 1.58 -4.08 11.47
N ALA A 47 1.49 -2.95 12.17
CA ALA A 47 1.28 -1.64 11.58
C ALA A 47 2.21 -0.57 12.17
N CYS A 48 2.33 0.57 11.48
CA CYS A 48 3.06 1.72 11.98
C CYS A 48 2.13 2.62 12.80
N ALA A 49 2.55 3.04 14.01
CA ALA A 49 1.84 4.05 14.79
C ALA A 49 2.09 5.43 14.18
N ARG A 50 1.02 6.09 13.74
CA ARG A 50 1.04 7.34 12.96
C ARG A 50 0.67 8.54 13.81
N THR A 51 -0.13 8.29 14.84
CA THR A 51 -0.70 9.29 15.74
C THR A 51 -0.28 9.02 17.19
N ASP A 52 -0.32 10.05 18.02
CA ASP A 52 -0.02 9.90 19.44
C ASP A 52 -1.01 8.97 20.16
N ALA A 53 -2.24 8.89 19.67
CA ALA A 53 -3.23 7.93 20.17
C ALA A 53 -2.78 6.48 19.91
N GLU A 54 -2.29 6.17 18.70
CA GLU A 54 -1.77 4.84 18.36
C GLU A 54 -0.51 4.51 19.18
N ARG A 55 0.40 5.47 19.39
CA ARG A 55 1.60 5.29 20.24
C ARG A 55 1.23 4.94 21.69
N ARG A 56 0.33 5.73 22.30
CA ARG A 56 -0.16 5.47 23.66
C ARG A 56 -0.92 4.15 23.78
N LEU A 57 -1.56 3.69 22.70
CA LEU A 57 -2.18 2.36 22.67
C LEU A 57 -1.11 1.28 22.62
N ALA A 58 -0.08 1.44 21.80
CA ALA A 58 1.03 0.49 21.69
C ALA A 58 1.76 0.28 23.03
N GLU A 59 2.05 1.36 23.76
CA GLU A 59 2.69 1.32 25.09
C GLU A 59 1.89 0.51 26.11
N ARG A 60 0.55 0.58 26.05
CA ARG A 60 -0.34 -0.15 26.95
C ARG A 60 -0.59 -1.60 26.55
N ALA A 61 -0.35 -1.94 25.29
CA ALA A 61 -0.82 -3.19 24.70
C ALA A 61 0.03 -4.41 25.06
N GLY A 62 1.30 -4.22 25.45
CA GLY A 62 2.25 -5.30 25.77
C GLY A 62 2.37 -6.35 24.66
N GLN A 63 1.48 -7.35 24.68
CA GLN A 63 1.41 -8.47 23.73
C GLN A 63 0.51 -8.22 22.50
N GLY A 64 0.16 -6.97 22.20
CA GLY A 64 -0.68 -6.61 21.05
C GLY A 64 -2.13 -6.30 21.40
N LEU A 65 -2.75 -5.41 20.61
CA LEU A 65 -4.10 -4.91 20.79
C LEU A 65 -5.12 -5.86 20.16
N LYS A 66 -6.15 -6.24 20.90
CA LYS A 66 -7.31 -6.91 20.31
C LYS A 66 -8.08 -5.92 19.44
N VAL A 67 -8.19 -6.23 18.15
CA VAL A 67 -8.93 -5.41 17.18
C VAL A 67 -10.03 -6.21 16.50
N ARG A 68 -11.12 -5.54 16.14
CA ARG A 68 -12.22 -6.13 15.39
C ARG A 68 -11.75 -6.39 13.96
N LEU A 69 -12.06 -7.55 13.38
CA LEU A 69 -11.93 -7.80 11.94
C LEU A 69 -13.32 -7.76 11.30
N THR A 70 -13.49 -8.31 10.09
CA THR A 70 -14.80 -8.27 9.40
C THR A 70 -15.87 -9.07 10.15
N SER A 71 -15.57 -10.29 10.61
CA SER A 71 -16.49 -11.11 11.41
C SER A 71 -15.90 -11.58 12.76
N GLY A 72 -14.58 -11.57 12.91
CA GLY A 72 -13.87 -11.99 14.13
C GLY A 72 -13.08 -10.90 14.85
N THR A 73 -12.09 -11.31 15.64
CA THR A 73 -11.10 -10.43 16.29
C THR A 73 -9.70 -10.89 15.91
N GLY A 74 -8.79 -9.96 15.68
CA GLY A 74 -7.36 -10.21 15.46
C GLY A 74 -6.50 -9.49 16.49
N ARG A 75 -5.19 -9.66 16.37
CA ARG A 75 -4.20 -8.91 17.16
C ARG A 75 -3.50 -7.89 16.27
N LEU A 76 -3.30 -6.69 16.81
CA LEU A 76 -2.60 -5.60 16.17
C LEU A 76 -1.38 -5.20 17.00
N HIS A 77 -0.23 -5.17 16.36
CA HIS A 77 1.05 -4.78 16.92
C HIS A 77 1.53 -3.54 16.21
N TYR A 78 1.95 -2.53 16.96
CA TYR A 78 2.49 -1.30 16.40
C TYR A 78 4.01 -1.28 16.49
N ALA A 79 4.67 -0.91 15.40
CA ALA A 79 5.95 -0.23 15.46
C ALA A 79 5.69 1.23 15.86
N THR A 80 6.59 1.83 16.65
CA THR A 80 6.37 3.14 17.27
C THR A 80 7.46 4.15 16.91
N PRO A 81 7.71 4.42 15.61
CA PRO A 81 8.73 5.40 15.20
C PRO A 81 8.33 6.79 15.65
N THR A 82 9.22 7.69 16.04
CA THR A 82 8.87 9.06 16.52
C THR A 82 8.00 9.84 15.52
N ARG A 83 7.39 10.95 15.96
CA ARG A 83 6.57 11.78 15.06
C ARG A 83 7.39 12.27 13.87
N GLU A 84 8.61 12.72 14.16
CA GLU A 84 9.57 13.22 13.18
C GLU A 84 9.98 12.13 12.20
N GLN A 85 10.27 10.91 12.70
CA GLN A 85 10.56 9.76 11.86
C GLN A 85 9.39 9.43 10.92
N TYR A 86 8.15 9.44 11.43
CA TYR A 86 6.97 9.17 10.63
C TYR A 86 6.74 10.25 9.56
N ASP A 87 6.90 11.52 9.91
CA ASP A 87 6.74 12.64 8.98
C ASP A 87 7.80 12.59 7.86
N MET A 88 9.05 12.23 8.17
CA MET A 88 10.09 11.99 7.16
C MET A 88 9.79 10.77 6.28
N TYR A 89 9.45 9.64 6.88
CA TYR A 89 9.13 8.39 6.19
C TYR A 89 7.92 8.54 5.24
N TYR A 90 6.81 9.10 5.75
CA TYR A 90 5.55 9.12 5.01
C TYR A 90 5.36 10.42 4.22
N GLY A 91 5.67 11.55 4.86
CA GLY A 91 5.42 12.90 4.36
C GLY A 91 6.53 13.45 3.46
N VAL A 92 7.71 12.83 3.41
CA VAL A 92 8.81 13.23 2.51
C VAL A 92 9.16 12.11 1.52
N ILE A 93 9.36 10.87 1.99
CA ILE A 93 9.78 9.77 1.09
C ILE A 93 8.61 9.04 0.45
N ALA A 94 7.69 8.47 1.23
CA ALA A 94 6.67 7.58 0.67
C ALA A 94 5.72 8.32 -0.30
N ASN A 95 5.05 9.38 0.14
CA ASN A 95 4.03 10.04 -0.69
C ASN A 95 4.59 11.06 -1.69
N PRO A 96 5.59 11.90 -1.39
CA PRO A 96 6.13 12.80 -2.40
C PRO A 96 7.06 12.10 -3.38
N VAL A 97 8.01 11.28 -2.91
CA VAL A 97 9.03 10.69 -3.79
C VAL A 97 8.54 9.38 -4.43
N LEU A 98 8.26 8.34 -3.63
CA LEU A 98 7.94 7.01 -4.18
C LEU A 98 6.62 6.99 -4.95
N TRP A 99 5.55 7.58 -4.39
CA TRP A 99 4.26 7.66 -5.09
C TRP A 99 4.38 8.38 -6.44
N PHE A 100 5.09 9.51 -6.51
CA PHE A 100 5.22 10.25 -7.77
C PHE A 100 6.05 9.50 -8.81
N ILE A 101 7.14 8.85 -8.37
CA ILE A 101 7.94 8.00 -9.26
C ILE A 101 7.08 6.85 -9.81
N GLN A 102 6.34 6.16 -8.95
CA GLN A 102 5.52 5.01 -9.33
C GLN A 102 4.27 5.36 -10.15
N HIS A 103 3.83 6.62 -10.11
CA HIS A 103 2.67 7.11 -10.89
C HIS A 103 3.05 8.03 -12.06
N TYR A 104 4.34 8.15 -12.40
CA TYR A 104 4.82 9.02 -13.48
C TYR A 104 4.33 10.48 -13.36
N LEU A 105 4.41 11.03 -12.16
CA LEU A 105 3.89 12.37 -11.86
C LEU A 105 4.93 13.49 -11.93
N TRP A 106 6.20 13.15 -12.13
CA TRP A 106 7.27 14.14 -12.20
C TRP A 106 7.38 14.74 -13.61
N ASP A 107 7.48 16.06 -13.63
CA ASP A 107 7.97 16.79 -14.79
C ASP A 107 9.50 16.80 -14.74
N LEU A 108 10.14 15.82 -15.37
CA LEU A 108 11.59 15.60 -15.30
C LEU A 108 12.45 16.78 -15.79
N GLY A 109 11.85 17.77 -16.46
CA GLY A 109 12.54 19.01 -16.82
C GLY A 109 12.77 19.96 -15.62
N ASN A 110 11.96 19.82 -14.56
CA ASN A 110 11.95 20.74 -13.42
C ASN A 110 12.03 20.02 -12.05
N GLU A 111 11.52 18.79 -11.96
CA GLU A 111 11.34 18.04 -10.71
C GLU A 111 11.65 16.54 -10.92
N PRO A 112 12.02 15.78 -9.88
CA PRO A 112 12.13 16.21 -8.49
C PRO A 112 13.46 16.93 -8.20
N VAL A 113 13.41 17.91 -7.30
CA VAL A 113 14.60 18.37 -6.58
C VAL A 113 14.88 17.44 -5.40
N ILE A 114 15.92 16.60 -5.54
CA ILE A 114 16.40 15.74 -4.45
C ILE A 114 17.44 16.51 -3.65
N ASP A 115 17.00 17.19 -2.58
CA ASP A 115 17.82 18.02 -1.70
C ASP A 115 18.23 17.30 -0.41
N ASP A 116 18.99 17.99 0.45
CA ASP A 116 19.44 17.46 1.75
C ASP A 116 18.28 16.99 2.64
N ARG A 117 17.11 17.61 2.52
CA ARG A 117 15.91 17.20 3.27
C ARG A 117 15.43 15.82 2.80
N VAL A 118 15.45 15.53 1.50
CA VAL A 118 15.11 14.20 0.98
C VAL A 118 16.15 13.16 1.41
N HIS A 119 17.44 13.49 1.35
CA HIS A 119 18.50 12.58 1.81
C HIS A 119 18.43 12.29 3.32
N GLN A 120 18.15 13.31 4.14
CA GLN A 120 17.94 13.14 5.57
C GLN A 120 16.70 12.27 5.83
N ALA A 121 15.58 12.58 5.18
CA ALA A 121 14.34 11.84 5.38
C ALA A 121 14.43 10.37 4.96
N TRP A 122 15.29 10.05 3.99
CA TRP A 122 15.63 8.67 3.64
C TRP A 122 16.28 7.93 4.82
N THR A 123 17.37 8.49 5.35
CA THR A 123 18.20 7.85 6.39
C THR A 123 17.51 7.82 7.75
N ASP A 124 16.97 8.97 8.18
CA ASP A 124 16.44 9.18 9.53
C ASP A 124 14.94 8.86 9.63
N GLY A 125 14.24 8.81 8.48
CA GLY A 125 12.83 8.46 8.40
C GLY A 125 12.62 7.09 7.78
N TYR A 126 12.76 7.00 6.45
CA TYR A 126 12.28 5.84 5.70
C TYR A 126 12.95 4.52 6.12
N VAL A 127 14.27 4.55 6.25
CA VAL A 127 15.06 3.40 6.73
C VAL A 127 14.70 3.07 8.18
N GLN A 128 14.66 4.06 9.09
CA GLN A 128 14.37 3.84 10.51
C GLN A 128 12.98 3.25 10.75
N VAL A 129 11.96 3.71 10.03
CA VAL A 129 10.60 3.17 10.15
C VAL A 129 10.54 1.74 9.63
N ASN A 130 11.20 1.44 8.49
CA ASN A 130 11.25 0.07 7.97
C ASN A 130 12.00 -0.89 8.92
N LEU A 131 13.07 -0.44 9.58
CA LEU A 131 13.79 -1.21 10.60
C LEU A 131 12.86 -1.57 11.76
N GLN A 132 12.16 -0.59 12.34
CA GLN A 132 11.24 -0.83 13.46
C GLN A 132 10.05 -1.72 13.07
N MET A 133 9.56 -1.59 11.83
CA MET A 133 8.54 -2.48 11.30
C MET A 133 9.07 -3.92 11.18
N ALA A 134 10.28 -4.11 10.65
CA ALA A 134 10.90 -5.42 10.53
C ALA A 134 11.19 -6.04 11.91
N GLU A 135 11.69 -5.27 12.88
CA GLU A 135 11.90 -5.72 14.27
C GLU A 135 10.63 -6.31 14.86
N LYS A 136 9.49 -5.63 14.70
CA LYS A 136 8.20 -6.14 15.20
C LYS A 136 7.80 -7.46 14.53
N VAL A 137 8.06 -7.60 13.24
CA VAL A 137 7.79 -8.84 12.50
C VAL A 137 8.70 -9.96 12.97
N ILE A 138 9.99 -9.68 13.18
CA ILE A 138 10.99 -10.64 13.64
C ILE A 138 10.65 -11.14 15.05
N GLU A 139 10.26 -10.25 15.95
CA GLU A 139 9.80 -10.62 17.30
C GLU A 139 8.64 -11.63 17.24
N LEU A 140 7.62 -11.36 16.43
CA LEU A 140 6.46 -12.24 16.28
C LEU A 140 6.83 -13.56 15.60
N ALA A 141 7.67 -13.51 14.58
CA ALA A 141 8.12 -14.71 13.86
C ALA A 141 8.95 -15.64 14.76
N ASN A 142 9.79 -15.08 15.64
CA ASN A 142 10.60 -15.86 16.58
C ASN A 142 9.80 -16.40 17.77
N ALA A 143 8.71 -15.71 18.16
CA ALA A 143 7.80 -16.19 19.20
C ALA A 143 6.81 -17.25 18.70
N ALA A 144 6.68 -17.42 17.38
CA ALA A 144 5.79 -18.39 16.78
C ALA A 144 6.31 -19.83 16.92
N THR A 145 5.41 -20.78 17.14
CA THR A 145 5.73 -22.21 17.15
C THR A 145 5.83 -22.80 15.74
N GLU A 146 5.12 -22.22 14.78
CA GLU A 146 5.07 -22.64 13.39
C GLU A 146 5.91 -21.69 12.51
N PRO A 147 6.47 -22.17 11.38
CA PRO A 147 7.21 -21.31 10.44
C PRO A 147 6.40 -20.09 10.00
N ALA A 148 7.03 -18.91 10.02
CA ALA A 148 6.36 -17.66 9.69
C ALA A 148 5.97 -17.58 8.21
N LEU A 149 4.76 -17.06 7.95
CA LEU A 149 4.33 -16.53 6.66
C LEU A 149 4.17 -15.02 6.81
N VAL A 150 5.07 -14.25 6.20
CA VAL A 150 5.08 -12.79 6.29
C VAL A 150 4.51 -12.19 5.02
N LEU A 151 3.42 -11.44 5.17
CA LEU A 151 2.67 -10.81 4.08
C LEU A 151 2.82 -9.29 4.18
N VAL A 152 3.80 -8.74 3.47
CA VAL A 152 4.11 -7.31 3.45
C VAL A 152 3.27 -6.61 2.38
N HIS A 153 2.73 -5.45 2.72
CA HIS A 153 1.89 -4.68 1.81
C HIS A 153 2.40 -3.26 1.59
N ASP A 154 2.48 -2.96 0.30
CA ASP A 154 2.59 -1.63 -0.29
C ASP A 154 3.97 -0.95 -0.18
N TYR A 155 4.12 0.13 -0.94
CA TYR A 155 5.40 0.79 -1.23
C TYR A 155 6.09 1.46 -0.04
N GLN A 156 5.40 1.60 1.09
CA GLN A 156 6.02 2.22 2.25
C GLN A 156 6.98 1.25 2.96
N LEU A 157 6.88 -0.06 2.70
CA LEU A 157 7.59 -1.10 3.46
C LEU A 157 8.62 -1.88 2.63
N TYR A 158 9.24 -1.26 1.62
CA TYR A 158 10.11 -1.98 0.69
C TYR A 158 11.34 -2.63 1.32
N LEU A 159 11.83 -2.13 2.45
CA LEU A 159 13.06 -2.68 3.07
C LEU A 159 12.75 -3.84 4.03
N VAL A 160 11.51 -3.96 4.50
CA VAL A 160 11.08 -4.98 5.46
C VAL A 160 11.43 -6.41 5.01
N PRO A 161 11.16 -6.85 3.76
CA PRO A 161 11.33 -8.27 3.42
C PRO A 161 12.78 -8.74 3.57
N ARG A 162 13.77 -7.94 3.14
CA ARG A 162 15.19 -8.28 3.30
C ARG A 162 15.60 -8.32 4.78
N LEU A 163 15.22 -7.32 5.57
CA LEU A 163 15.53 -7.26 6.99
C LEU A 163 14.98 -8.49 7.74
N VAL A 164 13.75 -8.90 7.41
CA VAL A 164 13.14 -10.11 7.97
C VAL A 164 13.84 -11.37 7.47
N ARG A 165 14.21 -11.46 6.19
CA ARG A 165 14.93 -12.61 5.63
C ARG A 165 16.26 -12.86 6.31
N GLU A 166 17.02 -11.80 6.60
CA GLU A 166 18.33 -11.88 7.24
C GLU A 166 18.22 -12.42 8.67
N ALA A 167 17.18 -12.03 9.42
CA ALA A 167 16.96 -12.48 10.79
C ALA A 167 16.18 -13.81 10.90
N VAL A 168 15.29 -14.11 9.94
CA VAL A 168 14.42 -15.30 9.93
C VAL A 168 14.52 -16.00 8.57
N PRO A 169 15.62 -16.73 8.29
CA PRO A 169 15.92 -17.27 6.96
C PRO A 169 14.87 -18.26 6.43
N ASN A 170 14.10 -18.90 7.31
CA ASN A 170 13.09 -19.91 6.96
C ASN A 170 11.67 -19.33 6.79
N ALA A 171 11.47 -18.02 6.97
CA ALA A 171 10.19 -17.39 6.74
C ALA A 171 9.78 -17.52 5.26
N LEU A 172 8.49 -17.74 4.99
CA LEU A 172 7.95 -17.53 3.64
C LEU A 172 7.51 -16.07 3.57
N ILE A 173 8.05 -15.29 2.65
CA ILE A 173 7.83 -13.84 2.59
C ILE A 173 7.22 -13.46 1.24
N GLN A 174 6.06 -12.82 1.29
CA GLN A 174 5.44 -12.20 0.12
C GLN A 174 5.32 -10.70 0.34
N HIS A 175 5.66 -9.90 -0.68
CA HIS A 175 5.34 -8.47 -0.70
C HIS A 175 4.41 -8.16 -1.85
N PHE A 176 3.20 -7.66 -1.56
CA PHE A 176 2.26 -7.19 -2.57
C PHE A 176 2.30 -5.67 -2.69
N ILE A 177 2.59 -5.18 -3.90
CA ILE A 177 2.74 -3.76 -4.24
C ILE A 177 1.45 -3.29 -4.91
N HIS A 178 0.74 -2.35 -4.28
CA HIS A 178 -0.61 -1.94 -4.70
C HIS A 178 -0.62 -0.84 -5.76
N VAL A 179 0.51 -0.15 -5.91
CA VAL A 179 0.73 0.92 -6.89
C VAL A 179 1.47 0.38 -8.12
N PRO A 180 1.46 1.10 -9.25
CA PRO A 180 2.18 0.64 -10.44
C PRO A 180 3.69 0.52 -10.21
N TRP A 181 4.35 -0.33 -10.97
CA TRP A 181 5.81 -0.38 -11.02
C TRP A 181 6.32 0.36 -12.27
N PRO A 182 7.16 1.39 -12.12
CA PRO A 182 7.60 2.21 -13.24
C PRO A 182 8.64 1.48 -14.09
N THR A 183 8.91 2.00 -15.28
CA THR A 183 9.96 1.50 -16.16
C THR A 183 11.32 1.65 -15.50
N PRO A 184 12.30 0.81 -15.89
CA PRO A 184 13.63 0.84 -15.28
C PRO A 184 14.30 2.21 -15.36
N GLN A 185 14.09 2.93 -16.46
CA GLN A 185 14.63 4.26 -16.69
C GLN A 185 14.00 5.30 -15.76
N TYR A 186 12.69 5.26 -15.58
CA TYR A 186 12.02 6.21 -14.68
C TYR A 186 12.33 5.90 -13.20
N TRP A 187 12.63 4.64 -12.86
CA TRP A 187 13.12 4.27 -11.54
C TRP A 187 14.50 4.89 -11.20
N LYS A 188 15.31 5.24 -12.22
CA LYS A 188 16.61 5.92 -12.05
C LYS A 188 16.49 7.39 -11.62
N VAL A 189 15.29 7.97 -11.60
CA VAL A 189 15.03 9.27 -10.97
C VAL A 189 15.42 9.25 -9.50
N LEU A 190 15.26 8.10 -8.84
CA LEU A 190 15.69 7.91 -7.47
C LEU A 190 17.22 7.71 -7.40
N PRO A 191 17.95 8.40 -6.50
CA PRO A 191 19.38 8.19 -6.33
C PRO A 191 19.73 6.73 -6.03
N LYS A 192 20.87 6.26 -6.56
CA LYS A 192 21.33 4.87 -6.42
C LYS A 192 21.32 4.36 -4.97
N HIS A 193 21.77 5.17 -4.01
CA HIS A 193 21.82 4.82 -2.58
C HIS A 193 20.46 4.67 -1.90
N MET A 194 19.36 5.10 -2.54
CA MET A 194 17.99 4.84 -2.09
C MET A 194 17.34 3.73 -2.90
N ARG A 195 17.54 3.77 -4.23
CA ARG A 195 16.95 2.85 -5.20
C ARG A 195 17.39 1.41 -5.02
N ASP A 196 18.69 1.17 -4.82
CA ASP A 196 19.20 -0.20 -4.74
C ASP A 196 18.78 -0.89 -3.45
N PRO A 197 18.85 -0.26 -2.26
CA PRO A 197 18.28 -0.86 -1.05
C PRO A 197 16.80 -1.19 -1.17
N ILE A 198 16.00 -0.40 -1.90
CA ILE A 198 14.59 -0.74 -2.16
C ILE A 198 14.47 -2.02 -2.97
N LEU A 199 15.21 -2.14 -4.07
CA LEU A 199 15.17 -3.33 -4.91
C LEU A 199 15.65 -4.56 -4.15
N GLU A 200 16.77 -4.45 -3.45
CA GLU A 200 17.30 -5.50 -2.59
C GLU A 200 16.34 -5.86 -1.46
N GLY A 201 15.66 -4.86 -0.89
CA GLY A 201 14.60 -4.99 0.10
C GLY A 201 13.48 -5.90 -0.39
N VAL A 202 12.92 -5.58 -1.57
CA VAL A 202 11.86 -6.36 -2.22
C VAL A 202 12.35 -7.76 -2.62
N LEU A 203 13.61 -7.90 -3.03
CA LEU A 203 14.23 -9.19 -3.37
C LEU A 203 14.49 -10.09 -2.14
N GLY A 204 14.23 -9.61 -0.92
CA GLY A 204 14.14 -10.44 0.28
C GLY A 204 12.94 -11.40 0.30
N CYS A 205 11.96 -11.16 -0.58
CA CYS A 205 10.77 -12.00 -0.74
C CYS A 205 11.07 -13.35 -1.39
N ASP A 206 10.14 -14.28 -1.25
CA ASP A 206 10.02 -15.46 -2.12
C ASP A 206 9.09 -15.16 -3.31
N ILE A 207 8.05 -14.34 -3.07
CA ILE A 207 7.11 -13.88 -4.09
C ILE A 207 6.90 -12.36 -3.97
N VAL A 208 7.03 -11.65 -5.08
CA VAL A 208 6.62 -10.24 -5.22
C VAL A 208 5.33 -10.19 -6.04
N GLY A 209 4.27 -9.64 -5.45
CA GLY A 209 2.95 -9.52 -6.06
C GLY A 209 2.68 -8.11 -6.58
N PHE A 210 2.05 -8.02 -7.74
CA PHE A 210 1.65 -6.76 -8.38
C PHE A 210 0.18 -6.78 -8.83
N GLN A 211 -0.34 -5.63 -9.27
CA GLN A 211 -1.69 -5.54 -9.83
C GLN A 211 -1.77 -6.06 -11.28
N SER A 212 -0.76 -5.79 -12.11
CA SER A 212 -0.80 -6.10 -13.54
C SER A 212 0.42 -6.88 -14.04
N SER A 213 0.28 -7.51 -15.22
CA SER A 213 1.40 -8.14 -15.92
C SER A 213 2.45 -7.11 -16.38
N LEU A 214 2.05 -5.87 -16.65
CA LEU A 214 2.97 -4.80 -17.01
C LEU A 214 3.89 -4.44 -15.84
N ASP A 215 3.34 -4.36 -14.63
CA ASP A 215 4.13 -4.10 -13.42
C ASP A 215 5.16 -5.21 -13.17
N VAL A 216 4.75 -6.47 -13.35
CA VAL A 216 5.66 -7.63 -13.28
C VAL A 216 6.81 -7.47 -14.27
N ARG A 217 6.49 -7.18 -15.54
CA ARG A 217 7.50 -6.99 -16.59
C ARG A 217 8.46 -5.84 -16.24
N ASN A 218 7.92 -4.70 -15.82
CA ASN A 218 8.73 -3.54 -15.45
C ASN A 218 9.63 -3.83 -14.25
N PHE A 219 9.17 -4.60 -13.26
CA PHE A 219 9.97 -5.01 -12.12
C PHE A 219 11.15 -5.89 -12.53
N LEU A 220 10.91 -6.91 -13.38
CA LEU A 220 11.98 -7.77 -13.87
C LEU A 220 13.05 -6.97 -14.63
N LEU A 221 12.63 -6.12 -15.56
CA LEU A 221 13.55 -5.23 -16.28
C LEU A 221 14.26 -4.26 -15.34
N THR A 222 13.60 -3.83 -14.25
CA THR A 222 14.22 -2.96 -13.24
C THR A 222 15.34 -3.72 -12.50
N CYS A 223 15.13 -4.99 -12.14
CA CYS A 223 16.15 -5.83 -11.53
C CYS A 223 17.33 -6.09 -12.47
N GLU A 224 17.06 -6.37 -13.74
CA GLU A 224 18.10 -6.57 -14.75
C GLU A 224 18.90 -5.29 -15.00
N GLU A 225 18.24 -4.18 -15.37
CA GLU A 225 18.93 -2.95 -15.77
C GLU A 225 19.61 -2.20 -14.60
N ASN A 226 19.02 -2.23 -13.39
CA ASN A 226 19.52 -1.42 -12.28
C ASN A 226 20.45 -2.18 -11.34
N LEU A 227 20.32 -3.50 -11.24
CA LEU A 227 21.16 -4.34 -10.38
C LEU A 227 22.01 -5.37 -11.16
N GLY A 228 21.80 -5.53 -12.47
CA GLY A 228 22.55 -6.50 -13.28
C GLY A 228 22.19 -7.96 -12.97
N LEU A 229 20.97 -8.21 -12.47
CA LEU A 229 20.54 -9.55 -12.08
C LEU A 229 20.04 -10.36 -13.27
N GLN A 230 20.20 -11.68 -13.19
CA GLN A 230 19.63 -12.60 -14.17
C GLN A 230 18.12 -12.71 -13.96
N VAL A 231 17.36 -12.48 -15.03
CA VAL A 231 15.91 -12.59 -15.05
C VAL A 231 15.45 -13.65 -16.04
N ASP A 232 14.43 -14.40 -15.64
CA ASP A 232 13.69 -15.30 -16.52
C ASP A 232 12.32 -14.69 -16.76
N GLU A 233 12.10 -14.12 -17.95
CA GLU A 233 10.82 -13.50 -18.31
C GLU A 233 9.68 -14.51 -18.43
N HIS A 234 9.97 -15.75 -18.83
CA HIS A 234 8.97 -16.80 -18.99
C HIS A 234 8.45 -17.27 -17.63
N GLU A 235 9.37 -17.61 -16.73
CA GLU A 235 9.04 -18.00 -15.36
C GLU A 235 8.65 -16.82 -14.47
N ARG A 236 8.85 -15.59 -14.98
CA ARG A 236 8.67 -14.32 -14.29
C ARG A 236 9.41 -14.35 -12.96
N ALA A 237 10.71 -14.56 -13.02
CA ALA A 237 11.56 -14.78 -11.87
C ALA A 237 12.90 -14.06 -12.00
N VAL A 238 13.52 -13.79 -10.86
CA VAL A 238 14.84 -13.16 -10.78
C VAL A 238 15.72 -13.96 -9.81
N VAL A 239 16.98 -14.16 -10.19
CA VAL A 239 17.98 -14.79 -9.32
C VAL A 239 18.68 -13.71 -8.51
N SER A 240 18.56 -13.77 -7.18
CA SER A 240 19.17 -12.82 -6.26
C SER A 240 19.76 -13.55 -5.05
N GLY A 241 21.06 -13.37 -4.80
CA GLY A 241 21.75 -13.99 -3.67
C GLY A 241 21.66 -15.53 -3.65
N GLY A 242 21.64 -16.18 -4.83
CA GLY A 242 21.47 -17.63 -4.95
C GLY A 242 20.04 -18.14 -4.74
N ARG A 243 19.05 -17.25 -4.57
CA ARG A 243 17.62 -17.59 -4.44
C ARG A 243 16.86 -17.18 -5.69
N ILE A 244 15.77 -17.89 -5.96
CA ILE A 244 14.81 -17.52 -6.99
C ILE A 244 13.69 -16.73 -6.32
N VAL A 245 13.44 -15.51 -6.80
CA VAL A 245 12.32 -14.67 -6.38
C VAL A 245 11.31 -14.59 -7.51
N TYR A 246 10.06 -14.97 -7.25
CA TYR A 246 9.01 -14.98 -8.26
C TYR A 246 8.25 -13.66 -8.29
N ALA A 247 8.11 -13.05 -9.46
CA ALA A 247 7.22 -11.92 -9.70
C ALA A 247 5.88 -12.41 -10.26
N ARG A 248 4.77 -12.01 -9.64
CA ARG A 248 3.42 -12.47 -10.01
C ARG A 248 2.45 -11.30 -9.96
N HIS A 249 1.36 -11.38 -10.72
CA HIS A 249 0.28 -10.41 -10.66
C HIS A 249 -0.99 -11.04 -10.12
N TYR A 250 -1.65 -10.34 -9.20
CA TYR A 250 -2.91 -10.73 -8.58
C TYR A 250 -3.82 -9.50 -8.54
N PRO A 251 -4.58 -9.22 -9.61
CA PRO A 251 -5.43 -8.03 -9.69
C PRO A 251 -6.41 -8.01 -8.51
N ILE A 252 -6.29 -7.00 -7.65
CA ILE A 252 -7.16 -6.88 -6.48
C ILE A 252 -8.57 -6.52 -6.93
N SER A 253 -9.57 -7.09 -6.26
CA SER A 253 -10.98 -6.84 -6.54
C SER A 253 -11.71 -6.41 -5.27
N VAL A 254 -13.00 -6.12 -5.41
CA VAL A 254 -13.90 -5.80 -4.30
C VAL A 254 -14.69 -7.03 -3.86
N ASP A 255 -15.19 -7.02 -2.63
CA ASP A 255 -16.22 -7.97 -2.20
C ASP A 255 -17.56 -7.58 -2.85
N VAL A 256 -17.80 -8.13 -4.05
CA VAL A 256 -19.01 -7.90 -4.84
C VAL A 256 -20.28 -8.19 -4.03
N GLY A 257 -20.26 -9.21 -3.18
CA GLY A 257 -21.40 -9.60 -2.36
C GLY A 257 -21.76 -8.53 -1.33
N SER A 258 -20.79 -8.06 -0.54
CA SER A 258 -21.06 -6.99 0.44
C SER A 258 -21.37 -5.65 -0.21
N THR A 259 -20.70 -5.30 -1.31
CA THR A 259 -21.01 -4.08 -2.08
C THR A 259 -22.44 -4.10 -2.61
N THR A 260 -22.89 -5.22 -3.19
CA THR A 260 -24.26 -5.35 -3.73
C THR A 260 -25.32 -5.25 -2.62
N ARG A 261 -25.06 -5.88 -1.46
CA ARG A 261 -25.95 -5.77 -0.29
C ARG A 261 -26.03 -4.34 0.25
N LEU A 262 -24.89 -3.63 0.31
CA LEU A 262 -24.85 -2.24 0.75
C LEU A 262 -25.62 -1.33 -0.21
N ALA A 263 -25.44 -1.51 -1.52
CA ALA A 263 -26.16 -0.76 -2.55
C ALA A 263 -27.69 -0.94 -2.44
N SER A 264 -28.15 -2.13 -2.04
CA SER A 264 -29.58 -2.41 -1.84
C SER A 264 -30.13 -1.95 -0.48
N SER A 265 -29.30 -1.35 0.38
CA SER A 265 -29.69 -1.01 1.75
C SER A 265 -30.71 0.14 1.79
N ARG A 266 -31.53 0.18 2.87
CA ARG A 266 -32.49 1.26 3.09
C ARG A 266 -31.84 2.64 3.13
N GLY A 267 -30.63 2.72 3.70
CA GLY A 267 -29.86 3.97 3.77
C GLY A 267 -29.50 4.50 2.39
N VAL A 268 -29.03 3.62 1.50
CA VAL A 268 -28.71 3.98 0.10
C VAL A 268 -29.98 4.38 -0.65
N LYS A 269 -31.07 3.60 -0.54
CA LYS A 269 -32.36 3.95 -1.19
C LYS A 269 -32.88 5.33 -0.79
N ARG A 270 -32.77 5.70 0.48
CA ARG A 270 -33.13 7.04 0.95
C ARG A 270 -32.26 8.13 0.31
N GLN A 271 -30.95 7.88 0.18
CA GLN A 271 -30.07 8.82 -0.52
C GLN A 271 -30.39 8.91 -2.03
N GLU A 272 -30.80 7.80 -2.66
CA GLU A 272 -31.26 7.81 -4.04
C GLU A 272 -32.54 8.62 -4.23
N GLU A 273 -33.50 8.52 -3.29
CA GLU A 273 -34.71 9.36 -3.26
C GLU A 273 -34.35 10.85 -3.16
N ASP A 274 -33.45 11.21 -2.25
CA ASP A 274 -32.98 12.59 -2.09
C ASP A 274 -32.29 13.10 -3.38
N ILE A 275 -31.40 12.31 -3.99
CA ILE A 275 -30.73 12.65 -5.25
C ILE A 275 -31.75 12.81 -6.39
N ALA A 276 -32.80 11.98 -6.42
CA ALA A 276 -33.84 12.05 -7.43
C ALA A 276 -34.63 13.38 -7.41
N THR A 277 -34.65 14.09 -6.28
CA THR A 277 -35.36 15.39 -6.16
C THR A 277 -34.72 16.53 -6.95
N TRP A 278 -33.42 16.44 -7.24
CA TRP A 278 -32.67 17.54 -7.87
C TRP A 278 -31.82 17.10 -9.07
N ARG A 279 -31.54 15.79 -9.24
CA ARG A 279 -30.65 15.35 -10.33
C ARG A 279 -31.25 15.73 -11.69
N PRO A 280 -30.42 16.20 -12.63
CA PRO A 280 -30.86 16.41 -14.00
C PRO A 280 -31.05 15.04 -14.70
N PRO A 281 -31.53 15.03 -15.96
CA PRO A 281 -31.66 13.79 -16.75
C PRO A 281 -30.40 12.93 -16.79
N TYR A 282 -29.21 13.54 -16.75
CA TYR A 282 -27.92 12.84 -16.77
C TYR A 282 -27.01 13.30 -15.62
N LEU A 283 -26.60 12.37 -14.76
CA LEU A 283 -25.64 12.63 -13.69
C LEU A 283 -24.36 11.84 -13.96
N ILE A 284 -23.22 12.53 -13.99
CA ILE A 284 -21.89 11.93 -14.08
C ILE A 284 -21.29 12.02 -12.67
N ALA A 285 -21.12 10.89 -12.00
CA ALA A 285 -20.50 10.87 -10.68
C ALA A 285 -19.04 10.44 -10.78
N ARG A 286 -18.16 11.17 -10.10
CA ARG A 286 -16.73 10.85 -9.99
C ARG A 286 -16.31 10.89 -8.53
N ILE A 287 -15.76 9.79 -8.03
CA ILE A 287 -15.41 9.62 -6.61
C ILE A 287 -13.94 9.25 -6.53
N ASP A 288 -13.11 10.24 -6.25
CA ASP A 288 -11.66 10.10 -6.17
C ASP A 288 -11.13 10.77 -4.91
N ARG A 289 -10.01 10.28 -4.40
CA ARG A 289 -9.19 11.06 -3.47
C ARG A 289 -8.59 12.26 -4.21
N THR A 290 -8.39 13.38 -3.52
CA THR A 290 -7.67 14.53 -4.08
C THR A 290 -6.20 14.17 -4.29
N ASP A 291 -5.87 13.74 -5.51
CA ASP A 291 -4.54 13.25 -5.87
C ASP A 291 -4.30 13.45 -7.37
N PRO A 292 -3.12 13.96 -7.79
CA PRO A 292 -2.82 14.23 -9.19
C PRO A 292 -2.90 13.00 -10.10
N SER A 293 -2.62 11.79 -9.58
CA SER A 293 -2.75 10.53 -10.32
C SER A 293 -4.19 10.27 -10.78
N LYS A 294 -5.18 10.91 -10.15
CA LYS A 294 -6.59 10.74 -10.48
C LYS A 294 -7.05 11.58 -11.65
N ASN A 295 -6.21 12.43 -12.25
CA ASN A 295 -6.58 13.10 -13.49
C ASN A 295 -7.89 13.92 -13.39
N ILE A 296 -8.13 14.54 -12.22
CA ILE A 296 -9.38 15.25 -11.89
C ILE A 296 -9.61 16.41 -12.86
N VAL A 297 -8.58 17.25 -13.06
CA VAL A 297 -8.63 18.43 -13.94
C VAL A 297 -8.99 18.07 -15.38
N ARG A 298 -8.38 17.01 -15.95
CA ARG A 298 -8.70 16.60 -17.33
C ARG A 298 -10.14 16.06 -17.44
N GLY A 299 -10.70 15.52 -16.36
CA GLY A 299 -12.13 15.16 -16.30
C GLY A 299 -13.03 16.38 -16.47
N PHE A 300 -12.75 17.48 -15.76
CA PHE A 300 -13.50 18.73 -15.93
C PHE A 300 -13.29 19.36 -17.32
N ILE A 301 -12.08 19.34 -17.87
CA ILE A 301 -11.82 19.80 -19.25
C ILE A 301 -12.61 18.96 -20.27
N ALA A 302 -12.73 17.65 -20.05
CA ALA A 302 -13.54 16.79 -20.91
C ALA A 302 -15.03 17.13 -20.79
N TYR A 303 -15.51 17.42 -19.58
CA TYR A 303 -16.89 17.86 -19.35
C TYR A 303 -17.19 19.22 -20.01
N GLU A 304 -16.27 20.17 -19.93
CA GLU A 304 -16.36 21.45 -20.65
C GLU A 304 -16.47 21.22 -22.17
N LYS A 305 -15.61 20.35 -22.73
CA LYS A 305 -15.65 20.00 -24.16
C LYS A 305 -16.96 19.34 -24.55
N LEU A 306 -17.52 18.46 -23.71
CA LEU A 306 -18.83 17.85 -23.92
C LEU A 306 -19.90 18.95 -24.08
N LEU A 307 -20.00 19.88 -23.12
CA LEU A 307 -21.00 20.97 -23.17
C LEU A 307 -20.77 21.97 -24.31
N ARG A 308 -19.55 22.07 -24.82
CA ARG A 308 -19.21 22.88 -25.99
C ARG A 308 -19.66 22.23 -27.29
N TYR A 309 -19.40 20.93 -27.46
CA TYR A 309 -19.75 20.19 -28.68
C TYR A 309 -21.20 19.71 -28.70
N HIS A 310 -21.83 19.61 -27.52
CA HIS A 310 -23.21 19.19 -27.34
C HIS A 310 -24.00 20.24 -26.53
N PRO A 311 -24.31 21.42 -27.11
CA PRO A 311 -25.06 22.46 -26.41
C PRO A 311 -26.44 22.00 -25.90
N GLU A 312 -27.04 21.00 -26.54
CA GLU A 312 -28.32 20.38 -26.15
C GLU A 312 -28.30 19.72 -24.77
N LEU A 313 -27.11 19.40 -24.25
CA LEU A 313 -26.91 18.82 -22.91
C LEU A 313 -26.82 19.88 -21.81
N ARG A 314 -26.68 21.17 -22.13
CA ARG A 314 -26.58 22.24 -21.13
C ARG A 314 -27.85 22.28 -20.28
N GLY A 315 -27.68 22.24 -18.96
CA GLY A 315 -28.79 22.15 -18.00
C GLY A 315 -29.45 20.78 -17.91
N LYS A 316 -29.06 19.81 -18.76
CA LYS A 316 -29.56 18.42 -18.73
C LYS A 316 -28.55 17.40 -18.21
N VAL A 317 -27.27 17.75 -18.18
CA VAL A 317 -26.21 16.96 -17.55
C VAL A 317 -25.56 17.75 -16.42
N GLN A 318 -25.16 17.04 -15.36
CA GLN A 318 -24.35 17.55 -14.26
C GLN A 318 -23.21 16.58 -13.97
N PHE A 319 -22.04 17.13 -13.65
CA PHE A 319 -20.84 16.43 -13.19
C PHE A 319 -20.67 16.65 -11.68
#